data_AF-A0A1G2YQ71-F1
#
_entry.id   AF-A0A1G2YQ71-F1
#
_cell.length_a   1.000
_cell.length_b   1.000
_cell.length_c   1.000
_cell.angle_alpha   90.00
_cell.angle_beta   90.00
_cell.angle_gamma   90.00
#
_symmetry.space_group_name_H-M   'P 1'
#
loop_
_entity.id
_entity.type
_entity.pdbx_description
1 polymer ?
#
loop_
_entity_poly.entity_id
_entity_poly.type
_entity_poly.pdbx_seq_one_letter_code
_entity_poly.pdbx_strand_id
1 'polypeptide(L)'
;MKNELFPNYKTIHRLILVMVALVLGLTTGLASVPVFAADEKNINKEKGNPVPENIGFMENPPRELKEKFPMCDAFLNVEWINKEKKIGYSNYEVIIKGKKTMMWALVTLNNEVPSYDWDVYQYKREGRLKEIFEMLKYGEDKGNIFVMTPTYNGKSVKIHQRSPNDDDSFADHRCTVCIPYPDKKRVWIAEGKSVKQFYSAAQRKELSDRIKDTLGRSVKNEWLESLWILDVNFDGKEDFVRRDSFVVTWSNRLYLGNRVYKDENVGFQYTFPPNGRTCYVKSLKYPLTTDGRNYYIANQCNLTELTSQ
;
A
#
# COMPACT_ATOMS: atom_id res chain seq x y z
N MET A 1 19.99 66.98 -65.78
CA MET A 1 21.17 66.28 -66.34
C MET A 1 21.48 65.14 -65.38
N LYS A 2 21.18 63.90 -65.81
CA LYS A 2 22.17 62.85 -66.15
C LYS A 2 23.11 62.52 -64.97
N ASN A 3 22.84 61.40 -64.29
CA ASN A 3 23.64 60.15 -64.33
C ASN A 3 24.79 60.22 -63.30
N GLU A 4 25.16 59.22 -62.51
CA GLU A 4 24.79 57.81 -62.37
C GLU A 4 25.60 57.27 -61.16
N LEU A 5 25.17 56.10 -60.64
CA LEU A 5 25.99 55.01 -60.06
C LEU A 5 26.50 55.06 -58.59
N PHE A 6 25.96 54.10 -57.83
CA PHE A 6 26.28 53.60 -56.47
C PHE A 6 27.69 52.97 -56.34
N PRO A 7 28.19 52.66 -55.12
CA PRO A 7 27.98 51.30 -54.58
C PRO A 7 27.87 51.13 -53.03
N ASN A 8 27.18 50.04 -52.67
CA ASN A 8 27.44 49.13 -51.53
C ASN A 8 27.29 49.58 -50.07
N TYR A 9 26.12 49.26 -49.49
CA TYR A 9 25.90 49.10 -48.05
C TYR A 9 26.67 47.87 -47.53
N LYS A 10 27.86 48.10 -46.98
CA LYS A 10 28.64 47.09 -46.25
C LYS A 10 29.17 47.69 -44.94
N THR A 11 28.29 48.17 -44.07
CA THR A 11 28.68 48.72 -42.74
C THR A 11 27.56 48.68 -41.69
N ILE A 12 26.87 47.55 -41.50
CA ILE A 12 26.09 47.29 -40.28
C ILE A 12 26.16 45.78 -40.00
N HIS A 13 27.32 45.26 -39.56
CA HIS A 13 27.46 43.89 -39.05
C HIS A 13 28.71 43.72 -38.14
N ARG A 14 29.06 44.76 -37.36
CA ARG A 14 30.10 44.69 -36.32
C ARG A 14 29.81 45.70 -35.20
N LEU A 15 28.80 45.42 -34.37
CA LEU A 15 28.60 46.04 -33.05
C LEU A 15 27.40 45.35 -32.38
N ILE A 16 27.67 44.22 -31.71
CA ILE A 16 27.03 43.66 -30.49
C ILE A 16 27.81 42.35 -30.25
N LEU A 17 29.09 42.49 -29.90
CA LEU A 17 29.94 41.38 -29.45
C LEU A 17 31.11 41.92 -28.62
N VAL A 18 30.85 42.91 -27.75
CA VAL A 18 31.74 43.32 -26.66
C VAL A 18 30.86 43.89 -25.53
N MET A 19 30.04 43.03 -24.93
CA MET A 19 29.56 43.17 -23.54
C MET A 19 29.70 41.80 -22.86
N VAL A 20 30.89 41.23 -23.02
CA VAL A 20 31.45 40.18 -22.19
C VAL A 20 32.74 40.79 -21.66
N ALA A 21 32.93 40.73 -20.34
CA ALA A 21 34.05 41.28 -19.57
C ALA A 21 33.90 42.74 -19.10
N LEU A 22 32.96 43.00 -18.18
CA LEU A 22 33.20 43.93 -17.07
C LEU A 22 32.18 43.82 -15.91
N VAL A 23 31.95 42.61 -15.39
CA VAL A 23 31.54 42.41 -13.97
C VAL A 23 32.14 41.09 -13.47
N LEU A 24 33.47 41.05 -13.41
CA LEU A 24 34.22 40.13 -12.55
C LEU A 24 34.98 41.00 -11.56
N GLY A 25 34.65 40.86 -10.28
CA GLY A 25 35.42 41.42 -9.17
C GLY A 25 34.69 42.47 -8.35
N LEU A 26 33.82 42.03 -7.43
CA LEU A 26 33.81 42.49 -6.04
C LEU A 26 32.88 41.58 -5.21
N THR A 27 33.53 40.72 -4.44
CA THR A 27 33.01 39.80 -3.43
C THR A 27 32.46 40.55 -2.20
N THR A 28 31.33 40.11 -1.64
CA THR A 28 31.21 39.48 -0.30
C THR A 28 29.74 39.38 0.14
N GLY A 29 29.32 38.21 0.65
CA GLY A 29 28.29 38.13 1.71
C GLY A 29 26.95 37.41 1.44
N LEU A 30 26.96 36.09 1.65
CA LEU A 30 25.94 35.27 2.35
C LEU A 30 24.63 34.81 1.64
N ALA A 31 24.62 33.49 1.41
CA ALA A 31 23.51 32.53 1.35
C ALA A 31 22.54 32.58 0.15
N SER A 32 23.03 32.18 -1.03
CA SER A 32 22.18 31.66 -2.09
C SER A 32 21.74 30.22 -1.78
N VAL A 33 20.47 30.04 -1.45
CA VAL A 33 19.76 28.75 -1.51
C VAL A 33 19.98 28.17 -2.92
N PRO A 34 20.40 26.90 -3.08
CA PRO A 34 20.43 26.31 -4.40
C PRO A 34 18.99 26.02 -4.83
N VAL A 35 18.45 26.88 -5.69
CA VAL A 35 17.30 26.59 -6.53
C VAL A 35 17.76 25.58 -7.57
N PHE A 36 17.58 24.29 -7.30
CA PHE A 36 17.65 23.26 -8.33
C PHE A 36 16.25 23.10 -8.93
N ALA A 37 15.96 23.94 -9.93
CA ALA A 37 14.91 23.66 -10.90
C ALA A 37 15.51 22.84 -12.05
N ALA A 38 14.84 21.72 -12.35
CA ALA A 38 14.81 21.03 -13.63
C ALA A 38 16.12 20.40 -14.16
N ASP A 39 16.34 19.15 -13.76
CA ASP A 39 16.52 18.07 -14.76
C ASP A 39 15.20 17.29 -14.86
N GLU A 40 14.18 17.99 -15.36
CA GLU A 40 12.90 17.42 -15.77
C GLU A 40 13.05 16.99 -17.23
N LYS A 41 13.75 15.89 -17.49
CA LYS A 41 13.65 15.17 -18.78
C LYS A 41 14.19 13.75 -18.65
N ASN A 42 13.26 12.81 -18.85
CA ASN A 42 13.46 11.38 -19.10
C ASN A 42 13.79 10.49 -17.88
N ILE A 43 12.86 10.44 -16.93
CA ILE A 43 12.33 9.12 -16.57
C ILE A 43 10.87 9.16 -17.00
N ASN A 44 10.56 8.42 -18.05
CA ASN A 44 9.18 8.16 -18.44
C ASN A 44 8.40 7.78 -17.17
N LYS A 45 7.40 8.60 -16.81
CA LYS A 45 6.16 8.12 -16.18
C LYS A 45 5.46 7.17 -17.18
N GLU A 46 6.16 6.13 -17.60
CA GLU A 46 5.52 4.95 -18.14
C GLU A 46 4.76 4.34 -16.97
N LYS A 47 3.51 3.99 -17.24
CA LYS A 47 2.59 3.26 -16.37
C LYS A 47 3.38 2.35 -15.43
N GLY A 48 3.10 2.46 -14.13
CA GLY A 48 3.75 1.67 -13.08
C GLY A 48 3.92 0.21 -13.50
N ASN A 49 5.01 -0.40 -13.01
CA ASN A 49 5.40 -1.78 -13.32
C ASN A 49 4.18 -2.67 -13.57
N PRO A 50 4.14 -3.44 -14.69
CA PRO A 50 2.99 -4.28 -14.98
C PRO A 50 2.70 -5.16 -13.78
N VAL A 51 1.42 -5.25 -13.42
CA VAL A 51 0.96 -6.12 -12.34
C VAL A 51 1.47 -7.53 -12.62
N PRO A 52 2.21 -8.15 -11.69
CA PRO A 52 2.73 -9.49 -11.91
C PRO A 52 1.60 -10.49 -12.19
N GLU A 53 1.85 -11.43 -13.09
CA GLU A 53 0.93 -12.54 -13.32
C GLU A 53 0.81 -13.40 -12.05
N ASN A 54 -0.43 -13.56 -11.59
CA ASN A 54 -0.82 -14.45 -10.51
C ASN A 54 -2.20 -15.02 -10.84
N ILE A 55 -2.34 -16.36 -10.80
CA ILE A 55 -3.59 -17.06 -11.15
C ILE A 55 -4.77 -16.66 -10.26
N GLY A 56 -4.49 -16.11 -9.08
CA GLY A 56 -5.48 -15.63 -8.14
C GLY A 56 -6.01 -14.25 -8.44
N PHE A 57 -5.41 -13.49 -9.35
CA PHE A 57 -5.90 -12.16 -9.68
C PHE A 57 -7.09 -12.22 -10.64
N MET A 58 -8.01 -11.28 -10.48
CA MET A 58 -9.07 -11.07 -11.46
C MET A 58 -8.43 -10.58 -12.77
N GLU A 59 -8.58 -11.34 -13.86
CA GLU A 59 -8.06 -10.95 -15.19
C GLU A 59 -8.68 -9.63 -15.68
N ASN A 60 -9.99 -9.48 -15.48
CA ASN A 60 -10.75 -8.30 -15.88
C ASN A 60 -11.60 -7.77 -14.71
N PRO A 61 -10.99 -7.09 -13.72
CA PRO A 61 -11.74 -6.53 -12.61
C PRO A 61 -12.81 -5.54 -13.13
N PRO A 62 -14.04 -5.56 -12.59
CA PRO A 62 -15.11 -4.67 -13.02
C PRO A 62 -14.68 -3.20 -12.98
N ARG A 63 -15.07 -2.41 -13.99
CA ARG A 63 -14.73 -1.00 -14.10
C ARG A 63 -15.08 -0.20 -12.83
N GLU A 64 -16.30 -0.40 -12.32
CA GLU A 64 -16.77 0.24 -11.09
C GLU A 64 -15.87 -0.05 -9.88
N LEU A 65 -15.28 -1.25 -9.82
CA LEU A 65 -14.39 -1.64 -8.73
C LEU A 65 -13.06 -0.89 -8.84
N LYS A 66 -12.50 -0.80 -10.05
CA LYS A 66 -11.25 -0.05 -10.31
C LYS A 66 -11.41 1.45 -10.07
N GLU A 67 -12.51 2.03 -10.54
CA GLU A 67 -12.81 3.45 -10.35
C GLU A 67 -13.02 3.79 -8.88
N LYS A 68 -13.67 2.90 -8.13
CA LYS A 68 -13.92 3.11 -6.70
C LYS A 68 -12.67 2.90 -5.84
N PHE A 69 -11.80 1.96 -6.21
CA PHE A 69 -10.60 1.62 -5.44
C PHE A 69 -9.33 1.83 -6.29
N PRO A 70 -9.01 3.08 -6.64
CA PRO A 70 -7.90 3.40 -7.55
C PRO A 70 -6.51 3.11 -6.95
N MET A 71 -6.43 2.91 -5.62
CA MET A 71 -5.21 2.50 -4.93
C MET A 71 -4.85 1.02 -5.12
N CYS A 72 -5.80 0.21 -5.60
CA CYS A 72 -5.63 -1.23 -5.80
C CYS A 72 -5.18 -1.51 -7.23
N ASP A 73 -3.96 -2.01 -7.37
CA ASP A 73 -3.40 -2.39 -8.66
C ASP A 73 -3.95 -3.76 -9.13
N ALA A 74 -4.21 -4.66 -8.17
CA ALA A 74 -4.75 -5.99 -8.40
C ALA A 74 -5.86 -6.34 -7.40
N PHE A 75 -6.77 -7.21 -7.82
CA PHE A 75 -7.82 -7.75 -6.96
C PHE A 75 -7.73 -9.26 -6.92
N LEU A 76 -7.73 -9.85 -5.72
CA LEU A 76 -7.83 -11.29 -5.55
C LEU A 76 -9.23 -11.75 -5.96
N ASN A 77 -9.30 -12.78 -6.80
CA ASN A 77 -10.53 -13.36 -7.29
C ASN A 77 -11.13 -14.32 -6.26
N VAL A 78 -12.07 -13.82 -5.47
CA VAL A 78 -12.73 -14.59 -4.40
C VAL A 78 -14.13 -15.01 -4.83
N GLU A 79 -14.36 -16.33 -4.80
CA GLU A 79 -15.70 -16.92 -4.91
C GLU A 79 -16.38 -16.90 -3.54
N TRP A 80 -17.44 -16.10 -3.38
CA TRP A 80 -18.14 -15.97 -2.10
C TRP A 80 -19.08 -17.15 -1.82
N ILE A 81 -18.70 -17.99 -0.87
CA ILE A 81 -19.49 -19.14 -0.39
C ILE A 81 -20.67 -18.66 0.46
N ASN A 82 -20.40 -17.74 1.39
CA ASN A 82 -21.40 -17.10 2.23
C ASN A 82 -21.10 -15.59 2.31
N LYS A 83 -21.93 -14.79 1.63
CA LYS A 83 -21.76 -13.34 1.57
C LYS A 83 -22.05 -12.64 2.90
N GLU A 84 -23.00 -13.16 3.68
CA GLU A 84 -23.38 -12.60 4.97
C GLU A 84 -22.26 -12.80 6.01
N LYS A 85 -21.73 -14.03 6.08
CA LYS A 85 -20.57 -14.37 6.92
C LYS A 85 -19.25 -13.86 6.34
N LYS A 86 -19.25 -13.33 5.12
CA LYS A 86 -18.06 -12.86 4.36
C LYS A 86 -16.98 -13.94 4.27
N ILE A 87 -17.40 -15.16 3.97
CA ILE A 87 -16.54 -16.33 3.76
C ILE A 87 -16.55 -16.65 2.26
N GLY A 88 -15.36 -16.68 1.68
CA GLY A 88 -15.14 -17.04 0.29
C GLY A 88 -13.99 -18.02 0.13
N TYR A 89 -13.67 -18.32 -1.11
CA TYR A 89 -12.63 -19.23 -1.51
C TYR A 89 -11.84 -18.66 -2.67
N SER A 90 -10.53 -18.89 -2.67
CA SER A 90 -9.65 -18.47 -3.75
C SER A 90 -8.58 -19.53 -4.00
N ASN A 91 -8.22 -19.67 -5.27
CA ASN A 91 -6.98 -20.34 -5.68
C ASN A 91 -6.00 -19.27 -6.15
N TYR A 92 -4.79 -19.24 -5.62
CA TYR A 92 -3.82 -18.19 -5.92
C TYR A 92 -2.38 -18.68 -5.74
N GLU A 93 -1.42 -17.92 -6.27
CA GLU A 93 0.00 -18.12 -5.97
C GLU A 93 0.42 -17.21 -4.81
N VAL A 94 1.19 -17.76 -3.88
CA VAL A 94 1.90 -16.99 -2.85
C VAL A 94 3.40 -17.22 -2.99
N ILE A 95 4.17 -16.16 -2.87
CA ILE A 95 5.62 -16.14 -2.89
C ILE A 95 6.08 -16.27 -1.44
N ILE A 96 6.76 -17.37 -1.14
CA ILE A 96 7.30 -17.68 0.17
C ILE A 96 8.80 -17.82 0.02
N LYS A 97 9.57 -16.91 0.63
CA LYS A 97 11.05 -16.90 0.53
C LYS A 97 11.52 -16.94 -0.94
N GLY A 98 10.85 -16.18 -1.80
CA GLY A 98 11.13 -16.09 -3.24
C GLY A 98 10.60 -17.26 -4.09
N LYS A 99 9.92 -18.25 -3.51
CA LYS A 99 9.33 -19.38 -4.26
C LYS A 99 7.82 -19.25 -4.35
N LYS A 100 7.29 -19.34 -5.58
CA LYS A 100 5.85 -19.42 -5.83
C LYS A 100 5.30 -20.77 -5.36
N THR A 101 4.25 -20.71 -4.56
CA THR A 101 3.50 -21.87 -4.03
C THR A 101 2.03 -21.67 -4.36
N MET A 102 1.39 -22.70 -4.90
CA MET A 102 -0.05 -22.67 -5.18
C MET A 102 -0.84 -22.91 -3.90
N MET A 103 -1.87 -22.11 -3.68
CA MET A 103 -2.69 -22.13 -2.48
C MET A 103 -4.15 -22.25 -2.83
N TRP A 104 -4.84 -23.14 -2.11
CA TRP A 104 -6.29 -23.24 -2.11
C TRP A 104 -6.74 -22.93 -0.70
N ALA A 105 -7.32 -21.74 -0.53
CA ALA A 105 -7.62 -21.25 0.80
C ALA A 105 -9.01 -20.60 0.87
N LEU A 106 -9.60 -20.67 2.06
CA LEU A 106 -10.74 -19.83 2.38
C LEU A 106 -10.25 -18.41 2.69
N VAL A 107 -11.05 -17.45 2.24
CA VAL A 107 -10.88 -16.03 2.54
C VAL A 107 -12.00 -15.63 3.48
N THR A 108 -11.64 -15.09 4.64
CA THR A 108 -12.60 -14.57 5.62
C THR A 108 -12.37 -13.09 5.80
N LEU A 109 -13.39 -12.26 5.62
CA LEU A 109 -13.33 -10.82 5.86
C LEU A 109 -14.12 -10.42 7.11
N ASN A 110 -13.98 -11.22 8.18
CA ASN A 110 -14.53 -10.84 9.48
C ASN A 110 -13.95 -9.47 9.90
N ASN A 111 -14.68 -8.72 10.73
CA ASN A 111 -14.33 -7.32 10.98
C ASN A 111 -13.03 -7.16 11.80
N GLU A 112 -12.61 -8.19 12.54
CA GLU A 112 -11.47 -8.13 13.46
C GLU A 112 -10.15 -8.61 12.83
N VAL A 113 -10.20 -9.69 12.05
CA VAL A 113 -9.05 -10.39 11.46
C VAL A 113 -9.40 -10.95 10.07
N PRO A 114 -9.39 -10.12 9.03
CA PRO A 114 -9.33 -10.60 7.67
C PRO A 114 -8.18 -11.59 7.47
N SER A 115 -8.45 -12.65 6.72
CA SER A 115 -7.51 -13.75 6.50
C SER A 115 -7.77 -14.34 5.12
N TYR A 116 -6.70 -14.81 4.48
CA TYR A 116 -6.73 -15.49 3.19
C TYR A 116 -6.05 -16.86 3.26
N ASP A 117 -5.72 -17.38 4.45
CA ASP A 117 -4.73 -18.43 4.69
C ASP A 117 -5.32 -19.69 5.36
N TRP A 118 -6.63 -19.89 5.31
CA TRP A 118 -7.29 -21.12 5.75
C TRP A 118 -7.12 -22.23 4.73
N ASP A 119 -6.11 -23.10 4.91
CA ASP A 119 -5.73 -24.11 3.93
C ASP A 119 -6.79 -25.22 3.78
N VAL A 120 -7.33 -25.34 2.58
CA VAL A 120 -8.31 -26.38 2.20
C VAL A 120 -7.80 -27.33 1.14
N TYR A 121 -6.49 -27.33 0.84
CA TYR A 121 -5.88 -28.16 -0.19
C TYR A 121 -6.12 -29.66 0.05
N GLN A 122 -6.03 -30.12 1.31
CA GLN A 122 -6.32 -31.52 1.64
C GLN A 122 -7.74 -31.93 1.24
N TYR A 123 -8.74 -31.07 1.51
CA TYR A 123 -10.14 -31.34 1.16
C TYR A 123 -10.39 -31.24 -0.34
N LYS A 124 -9.63 -30.40 -1.05
CA LYS A 124 -9.63 -30.37 -2.52
C LYS A 124 -9.16 -31.70 -3.10
N ARG A 125 -8.05 -32.24 -2.61
CA ARG A 125 -7.54 -33.55 -3.06
C ARG A 125 -8.49 -34.70 -2.76
N GLU A 126 -9.19 -34.64 -1.64
CA GLU A 126 -10.19 -35.65 -1.25
C GLU A 126 -11.53 -35.52 -2.00
N GLY A 127 -11.71 -34.49 -2.84
CA GLY A 127 -12.99 -34.24 -3.53
C GLY A 127 -14.10 -33.71 -2.59
N ARG A 128 -13.74 -33.18 -1.42
CA ARG A 128 -14.66 -32.79 -0.35
C ARG A 128 -14.95 -31.30 -0.25
N LEU A 129 -14.42 -30.46 -1.15
CA LEU A 129 -14.69 -29.01 -1.08
C LEU A 129 -16.18 -28.66 -1.05
N LYS A 130 -17.02 -29.39 -1.80
CA LYS A 130 -18.47 -29.14 -1.80
C LYS A 130 -19.08 -29.36 -0.42
N GLU A 131 -18.69 -30.43 0.28
CA GLU A 131 -19.10 -30.69 1.66
C GLU A 131 -18.65 -29.53 2.58
N ILE A 132 -17.39 -29.09 2.46
CA ILE A 132 -16.89 -27.95 3.24
C ILE A 132 -17.68 -26.68 2.97
N PHE A 133 -17.99 -26.37 1.71
CA PHE A 133 -18.73 -25.17 1.34
C PHE A 133 -20.16 -25.19 1.88
N GLU A 134 -20.82 -26.35 1.86
CA GLU A 134 -22.14 -26.52 2.49
C GLU A 134 -22.08 -26.29 4.01
N MET A 135 -21.06 -26.82 4.69
CA MET A 135 -20.84 -26.59 6.11
C MET A 135 -20.60 -25.11 6.44
N LEU A 136 -19.81 -24.39 5.64
CA LEU A 136 -19.57 -22.96 5.83
C LEU A 136 -20.82 -22.11 5.56
N LYS A 137 -21.62 -22.53 4.58
CA LYS A 137 -22.84 -21.82 4.19
C LYS A 137 -23.91 -21.95 5.26
N TYR A 138 -24.21 -23.16 5.72
CA TYR A 138 -25.38 -23.44 6.57
C TYR A 138 -25.05 -23.82 8.01
N GLY A 139 -23.80 -24.19 8.30
CA GLY A 139 -23.35 -24.58 9.63
C GLY A 139 -22.91 -23.42 10.52
N GLU A 140 -22.41 -23.78 11.68
CA GLU A 140 -21.80 -22.86 12.65
C GLU A 140 -20.28 -23.10 12.68
N ASP A 141 -19.51 -22.04 12.91
CA ASP A 141 -18.08 -22.16 13.19
C ASP A 141 -17.86 -22.16 14.71
N LYS A 142 -17.35 -23.28 15.23
CA LYS A 142 -17.00 -23.46 16.65
C LYS A 142 -15.50 -23.35 16.90
N GLY A 143 -14.78 -22.81 15.91
CA GLY A 143 -13.35 -22.66 15.92
C GLY A 143 -12.83 -21.55 16.83
N ASN A 144 -11.54 -21.28 16.69
CA ASN A 144 -10.84 -20.16 17.29
C ASN A 144 -9.97 -19.46 16.24
N ILE A 145 -9.19 -18.46 16.65
CA ILE A 145 -8.36 -17.64 15.76
C ILE A 145 -7.32 -18.41 14.92
N PHE A 146 -6.99 -19.66 15.28
CA PHE A 146 -6.01 -20.49 14.56
C PHE A 146 -6.62 -21.69 13.83
N VAL A 147 -7.85 -22.07 14.18
CA VAL A 147 -8.53 -23.25 13.64
C VAL A 147 -10.00 -22.94 13.45
N MET A 148 -10.45 -22.93 12.19
CA MET A 148 -11.87 -22.86 11.85
C MET A 148 -12.46 -24.27 11.99
N THR A 149 -13.61 -24.39 12.67
CA THR A 149 -14.29 -25.67 12.88
C THR A 149 -15.75 -25.57 12.43
N PRO A 150 -16.01 -25.60 11.11
CA PRO A 150 -17.38 -25.63 10.61
C PRO A 150 -18.08 -26.94 11.02
N THR A 151 -19.26 -26.81 11.61
CA THR A 151 -20.13 -27.91 12.05
C THR A 151 -21.50 -27.81 11.37
N TYR A 152 -21.93 -28.88 10.69
CA TYR A 152 -23.24 -28.96 10.04
C TYR A 152 -23.71 -30.43 9.99
N ASN A 153 -25.00 -30.66 10.28
CA ASN A 153 -25.61 -32.01 10.31
C ASN A 153 -24.82 -33.04 11.13
N GLY A 154 -24.36 -32.65 12.33
CA GLY A 154 -23.61 -33.53 13.24
C GLY A 154 -22.17 -33.84 12.82
N LYS A 155 -21.70 -33.30 11.69
CA LYS A 155 -20.32 -33.43 11.22
C LYS A 155 -19.53 -32.16 11.50
N SER A 156 -18.25 -32.30 11.81
CA SER A 156 -17.31 -31.20 12.02
C SER A 156 -16.01 -31.45 11.27
N VAL A 157 -15.42 -30.39 10.72
CA VAL A 157 -14.12 -30.44 10.06
C VAL A 157 -13.21 -29.38 10.66
N LYS A 158 -11.91 -29.65 10.81
CA LYS A 158 -10.93 -28.66 11.30
C LYS A 158 -10.11 -28.13 10.13
N ILE A 159 -10.20 -26.83 9.89
CA ILE A 159 -9.45 -26.14 8.84
C ILE A 159 -8.43 -25.27 9.55
N HIS A 160 -7.15 -25.57 9.33
CA HIS A 160 -6.07 -24.87 9.99
C HIS A 160 -5.68 -23.63 9.20
N GLN A 161 -5.46 -22.53 9.92
CA GLN A 161 -4.78 -21.40 9.34
C GLN A 161 -3.33 -21.81 9.09
N ARG A 162 -2.81 -21.57 7.88
CA ARG A 162 -1.37 -21.63 7.65
C ARG A 162 -0.76 -20.49 8.47
N SER A 163 0.23 -20.77 9.32
CA SER A 163 0.95 -19.71 10.03
C SER A 163 1.47 -18.68 9.00
N PRO A 164 0.92 -17.45 8.98
CA PRO A 164 1.38 -16.45 8.03
C PRO A 164 2.81 -16.09 8.40
N ASN A 165 3.69 -16.07 7.40
CA ASN A 165 5.02 -15.48 7.53
C ASN A 165 4.95 -14.05 6.99
N ASP A 166 5.67 -13.12 7.62
CA ASP A 166 5.63 -11.70 7.24
C ASP A 166 6.14 -11.47 5.80
N ASP A 167 6.91 -12.42 5.27
CA ASP A 167 7.45 -12.43 3.89
C ASP A 167 6.48 -13.00 2.84
N ASP A 168 5.29 -13.46 3.23
CA ASP A 168 4.34 -14.04 2.28
C ASP A 168 3.71 -12.94 1.41
N SER A 169 3.80 -13.12 0.09
CA SER A 169 3.35 -12.10 -0.85
C SER A 169 2.66 -12.69 -2.09
N PHE A 170 1.61 -12.05 -2.57
CA PHE A 170 0.96 -12.33 -3.84
C PHE A 170 1.74 -11.78 -5.05
N ALA A 171 2.42 -10.63 -4.90
CA ALA A 171 3.03 -9.90 -6.01
C ALA A 171 4.47 -9.42 -5.73
N ASP A 172 5.18 -10.06 -4.81
CA ASP A 172 6.50 -9.67 -4.30
C ASP A 172 6.54 -8.22 -3.81
N HIS A 173 5.41 -7.71 -3.28
CA HIS A 173 5.20 -6.32 -2.88
C HIS A 173 5.45 -5.30 -4.00
N ARG A 174 5.27 -5.71 -5.26
CA ARG A 174 5.41 -4.85 -6.43
C ARG A 174 4.12 -4.14 -6.81
N CYS A 175 2.99 -4.50 -6.21
CA CYS A 175 1.71 -3.85 -6.44
C CYS A 175 0.83 -3.93 -5.17
N THR A 176 -0.18 -3.08 -5.10
CA THR A 176 -1.18 -3.13 -4.02
C THR A 176 -2.25 -4.15 -4.40
N VAL A 177 -2.34 -5.24 -3.63
CA VAL A 177 -3.32 -6.31 -3.83
C VAL A 177 -4.45 -6.17 -2.83
N CYS A 178 -5.67 -6.09 -3.37
CA CYS A 178 -6.87 -5.88 -2.59
C CYS A 178 -7.82 -7.08 -2.66
N ILE A 179 -8.57 -7.31 -1.58
CA ILE A 179 -9.65 -8.28 -1.52
C ILE A 179 -10.97 -7.53 -1.32
N PRO A 180 -11.86 -7.48 -2.32
CA PRO A 180 -13.12 -6.76 -2.21
C PRO A 180 -14.10 -7.50 -1.30
N TYR A 181 -14.85 -6.77 -0.48
CA TYR A 181 -15.95 -7.34 0.30
C TYR A 181 -17.08 -7.82 -0.64
N PRO A 182 -17.94 -8.75 -0.22
CA PRO A 182 -19.02 -9.29 -1.07
C PRO A 182 -19.96 -8.23 -1.65
N ASP A 183 -20.18 -7.12 -0.93
CA ASP A 183 -21.01 -5.99 -1.32
C ASP A 183 -20.26 -4.94 -2.15
N LYS A 184 -18.95 -5.13 -2.36
CA LYS A 184 -18.03 -4.20 -3.06
C LYS A 184 -18.03 -2.79 -2.45
N LYS A 185 -18.48 -2.64 -1.20
CA LYS A 185 -18.47 -1.35 -0.51
C LYS A 185 -17.12 -1.02 0.09
N ARG A 186 -16.36 -2.05 0.48
CA ARG A 186 -15.00 -1.95 1.02
C ARG A 186 -14.07 -2.95 0.34
N VAL A 187 -12.77 -2.72 0.49
CA VAL A 187 -11.72 -3.68 0.20
C VAL A 187 -10.80 -3.80 1.41
N TRP A 188 -10.21 -4.97 1.60
CA TRP A 188 -9.05 -5.16 2.46
C TRP A 188 -7.77 -5.07 1.62
N ILE A 189 -6.77 -4.32 2.08
CA ILE A 189 -5.44 -4.27 1.49
C ILE A 189 -4.63 -5.43 2.06
N ALA A 190 -4.59 -6.53 1.30
CA ALA A 190 -3.90 -7.75 1.70
C ALA A 190 -2.39 -7.64 1.49
N GLU A 191 -1.96 -6.82 0.54
CA GLU A 191 -0.56 -6.50 0.26
C GLU A 191 -0.45 -5.07 -0.27
N GLY A 192 0.59 -4.35 0.12
CA GLY A 192 0.94 -3.03 -0.45
C GLY A 192 2.27 -3.05 -1.20
N LYS A 193 2.42 -2.08 -2.10
CA LYS A 193 3.71 -1.74 -2.75
C LYS A 193 4.75 -1.43 -1.68
N SER A 194 5.90 -2.11 -1.67
CA SER A 194 6.93 -1.87 -0.65
C SER A 194 8.01 -0.90 -1.08
N VAL A 195 8.59 -0.20 -0.11
CA VAL A 195 9.79 0.63 -0.28
C VAL A 195 10.94 -0.17 -0.87
N LYS A 196 11.10 -1.44 -0.49
CA LYS A 196 12.14 -2.33 -1.04
C LYS A 196 12.12 -2.39 -2.56
N GLN A 197 10.94 -2.50 -3.14
CA GLN A 197 10.73 -2.73 -4.57
C GLN A 197 10.76 -1.44 -5.39
N PHE A 198 10.35 -0.32 -4.80
CA PHE A 198 10.13 0.94 -5.53
C PHE A 198 11.18 2.01 -5.29
N TYR A 199 11.88 1.98 -4.15
CA TYR A 199 12.83 3.03 -3.81
C TYR A 199 14.26 2.56 -4.10
N SER A 200 15.03 3.43 -4.76
CA SER A 200 16.49 3.28 -4.89
C SER A 200 17.20 3.37 -3.53
N ALA A 201 18.46 2.97 -3.48
CA ALA A 201 19.27 3.11 -2.27
C ALA A 201 19.35 4.56 -1.75
N ALA A 202 19.40 5.54 -2.66
CA ALA A 202 19.42 6.96 -2.32
C ALA A 202 18.08 7.41 -1.70
N GLN A 203 16.95 7.05 -2.31
CA GLN A 203 15.61 7.37 -1.78
C GLN A 203 15.35 6.67 -0.43
N ARG A 204 15.82 5.43 -0.26
CA ARG A 204 15.73 4.71 1.03
C ARG A 204 16.55 5.41 2.11
N LYS A 205 17.74 5.91 1.76
CA LYS A 205 18.57 6.70 2.69
C LYS A 205 17.86 8.00 3.09
N GLU A 206 17.30 8.73 2.13
CA GLU A 206 16.54 9.95 2.40
C GLU A 206 15.33 9.68 3.30
N LEU A 207 14.57 8.60 3.05
CA LEU A 207 13.48 8.18 3.93
C LEU A 207 13.98 7.83 5.34
N SER A 208 15.11 7.12 5.44
CA SER A 208 15.74 6.80 6.73
C SER A 208 16.12 8.05 7.51
N ASP A 209 16.74 9.03 6.85
CA ASP A 209 17.16 10.29 7.46
C ASP A 209 15.94 11.09 7.96
N ARG A 210 14.87 11.20 7.16
CA ARG A 210 13.61 11.84 7.58
C ARG A 210 12.97 11.18 8.81
N ILE A 211 12.97 9.84 8.84
CA ILE A 211 12.44 9.08 9.97
C ILE A 211 13.31 9.26 11.21
N LYS A 212 14.63 9.27 11.05
CA LYS A 212 15.58 9.53 12.13
C LYS A 212 15.36 10.91 12.75
N ASP A 213 15.14 11.93 11.94
CA ASP A 213 14.86 13.30 12.42
C ASP A 213 13.57 13.36 13.24
N THR A 214 12.57 12.53 12.90
CA THR A 214 11.31 12.45 13.66
C THR A 214 11.45 11.63 14.94
N LEU A 215 12.13 10.48 14.90
CA LEU A 215 12.23 9.55 16.03
C LEU A 215 13.39 9.86 16.98
N GLY A 216 14.35 10.69 16.57
CA GLY A 216 15.63 10.90 17.26
C GLY A 216 16.56 9.68 17.23
N ARG A 217 16.25 8.64 16.44
CA ARG A 217 17.05 7.41 16.33
C ARG A 217 16.91 6.77 14.96
N SER A 218 17.97 6.08 14.52
CA SER A 218 17.96 5.32 13.27
C SER A 218 17.06 4.09 13.38
N VAL A 219 16.44 3.74 12.25
CA VAL A 219 15.68 2.49 12.07
C VAL A 219 16.50 1.49 11.26
N LYS A 220 16.20 0.20 11.42
CA LYS A 220 16.84 -0.86 10.64
C LYS A 220 16.39 -0.80 9.17
N ASN A 221 17.28 -1.17 8.25
CA ASN A 221 16.96 -1.16 6.81
C ASN A 221 15.84 -2.14 6.47
N GLU A 222 15.81 -3.33 7.08
CA GLU A 222 14.77 -4.33 6.82
C GLU A 222 13.38 -3.79 7.21
N TRP A 223 13.33 -2.97 8.27
CA TRP A 223 12.10 -2.32 8.70
C TRP A 223 11.64 -1.27 7.68
N LEU A 224 12.55 -0.43 7.18
CA LEU A 224 12.25 0.57 6.14
C LEU A 224 11.78 -0.09 4.85
N GLU A 225 12.48 -1.15 4.43
CA GLU A 225 12.18 -1.91 3.23
C GLU A 225 10.79 -2.55 3.27
N SER A 226 10.31 -2.92 4.48
CA SER A 226 8.98 -3.49 4.69
C SER A 226 7.82 -2.49 4.68
N LEU A 227 8.10 -1.19 4.63
CA LEU A 227 7.04 -0.17 4.59
C LEU A 227 6.30 -0.23 3.26
N TRP A 228 4.97 -0.21 3.33
CA TRP A 228 4.08 -0.05 2.19
C TRP A 228 3.92 1.42 1.83
N ILE A 229 3.82 1.72 0.55
CA ILE A 229 3.65 3.05 -0.02
C ILE A 229 2.18 3.21 -0.41
N LEU A 230 1.48 4.14 0.23
CA LEU A 230 0.07 4.47 -0.01
C LEU A 230 -0.11 6.00 0.00
N ASP A 231 -1.29 6.48 -0.37
CA ASP A 231 -1.71 7.86 -0.12
C ASP A 231 -2.93 7.75 0.80
N VAL A 232 -2.73 7.95 2.12
CA VAL A 232 -3.76 7.60 3.11
C VAL A 232 -4.77 8.72 3.32
N ASN A 233 -4.47 9.94 2.89
CA ASN A 233 -5.34 11.11 3.01
C ASN A 233 -5.84 11.64 1.65
N PHE A 234 -5.45 11.00 0.54
CA PHE A 234 -5.80 11.37 -0.83
C PHE A 234 -5.32 12.77 -1.23
N ASP A 235 -4.17 13.22 -0.68
CA ASP A 235 -3.56 14.51 -1.01
C ASP A 235 -2.56 14.46 -2.18
N GLY A 236 -2.37 13.28 -2.76
CA GLY A 236 -1.47 13.03 -3.88
C GLY A 236 -0.01 12.82 -3.46
N LYS A 237 0.30 12.75 -2.16
CA LYS A 237 1.64 12.47 -1.64
C LYS A 237 1.73 11.04 -1.13
N GLU A 238 2.95 10.52 -1.16
CA GLU A 238 3.24 9.19 -0.64
C GLU A 238 3.38 9.22 0.89
N ASP A 239 2.57 8.38 1.53
CA ASP A 239 2.60 8.01 2.91
C ASP A 239 3.09 6.57 3.06
N PHE A 240 3.76 6.27 4.17
CA PHE A 240 4.28 4.95 4.45
C PHE A 240 3.52 4.28 5.57
N VAL A 241 3.03 3.06 5.33
CA VAL A 241 2.37 2.23 6.33
C VAL A 241 3.07 0.91 6.58
N ARG A 242 3.02 0.40 7.81
CA ARG A 242 3.56 -0.94 8.14
C ARG A 242 2.49 -1.82 8.74
N ARG A 243 2.36 -3.05 8.21
CA ARG A 243 1.38 -4.06 8.65
C ARG A 243 1.39 -4.30 10.17
N ASP A 244 2.58 -4.37 10.77
CA ASP A 244 2.73 -4.84 12.16
C ASP A 244 3.12 -3.76 13.17
N SER A 245 3.54 -2.58 12.73
CA SER A 245 4.13 -1.58 13.64
C SER A 245 3.70 -0.15 13.41
N PHE A 246 2.48 0.06 12.92
CA PHE A 246 1.77 1.34 13.08
C PHE A 246 2.59 2.55 12.65
N VAL A 247 3.18 2.46 11.47
CA VAL A 247 3.83 3.61 10.83
C VAL A 247 2.75 4.25 9.99
N VAL A 248 2.54 5.55 10.16
CA VAL A 248 1.95 6.36 9.10
C VAL A 248 2.87 7.55 8.99
N THR A 249 3.43 7.79 7.81
CA THR A 249 3.99 9.12 7.58
C THR A 249 2.88 10.04 7.10
N TRP A 250 2.89 11.28 7.56
CA TRP A 250 2.07 12.34 6.99
C TRP A 250 2.82 13.67 7.15
N SER A 251 2.73 14.57 6.17
CA SER A 251 3.47 15.84 6.18
C SER A 251 4.98 15.67 6.49
N ASN A 252 5.61 14.64 5.91
CA ASN A 252 7.02 14.28 6.12
C ASN A 252 7.41 13.84 7.55
N ARG A 253 6.45 13.45 8.40
CA ARG A 253 6.72 12.97 9.76
C ARG A 253 6.16 11.58 9.98
N LEU A 254 6.88 10.77 10.75
CA LEU A 254 6.44 9.45 11.18
C LEU A 254 5.56 9.51 12.45
N TYR A 255 4.41 8.85 12.41
CA TYR A 255 3.49 8.68 13.53
C TYR A 255 3.39 7.22 13.96
N LEU A 256 3.39 6.99 15.27
CA LEU A 256 3.39 5.66 15.88
C LEU A 256 2.18 5.50 16.81
N GLY A 257 1.53 4.34 16.73
CA GLY A 257 0.50 3.93 17.69
C GLY A 257 1.10 3.54 19.05
N ASN A 258 0.52 4.04 20.14
CA ASN A 258 0.94 3.70 21.50
C ASN A 258 0.07 2.57 22.06
N ARG A 259 0.70 1.54 22.63
CA ARG A 259 -0.03 0.48 23.33
C ARG A 259 -0.67 1.06 24.60
N VAL A 260 -1.97 0.82 24.79
CA VAL A 260 -2.70 1.26 25.98
C VAL A 260 -3.52 0.11 26.56
N TYR A 261 -3.68 0.10 27.87
CA TYR A 261 -4.53 -0.85 28.59
C TYR A 261 -5.82 -0.13 29.00
N LYS A 262 -6.96 -0.60 28.50
CA LYS A 262 -8.29 -0.08 28.87
C LYS A 262 -9.20 -1.24 29.21
N ASP A 263 -9.81 -1.21 30.39
CA ASP A 263 -10.79 -2.20 30.88
C ASP A 263 -10.29 -3.65 30.71
N GLU A 264 -9.10 -3.94 31.24
CA GLU A 264 -8.40 -5.24 31.19
C GLU A 264 -8.05 -5.75 29.77
N ASN A 265 -8.40 -5.00 28.73
CA ASN A 265 -8.10 -5.33 27.35
C ASN A 265 -6.89 -4.55 26.84
N VAL A 266 -6.03 -5.24 26.09
CA VAL A 266 -4.93 -4.61 25.35
C VAL A 266 -5.49 -3.99 24.08
N GLY A 267 -5.18 -2.72 23.85
CA GLY A 267 -5.41 -2.07 22.56
C GLY A 267 -4.33 -1.05 22.24
N PHE A 268 -4.56 -0.30 21.18
CA PHE A 268 -3.62 0.72 20.70
C PHE A 268 -4.34 2.04 20.53
N GLN A 269 -3.75 3.09 21.08
CA GLN A 269 -4.19 4.46 20.88
C GLN A 269 -3.26 5.15 19.90
N TYR A 270 -3.85 5.64 18.82
CA TYR A 270 -3.18 6.45 17.83
C TYR A 270 -3.43 7.90 18.18
N THR A 271 -2.39 8.72 18.08
CA THR A 271 -2.49 10.17 18.27
C THR A 271 -1.76 10.83 17.12
N PHE A 272 -2.50 11.60 16.33
CA PHE A 272 -1.97 12.30 15.16
C PHE A 272 -1.82 13.79 15.51
N PRO A 273 -0.60 14.35 15.55
CA PRO A 273 -0.37 15.78 15.68
C PRO A 273 -0.41 16.46 14.29
N PRO A 274 -0.65 17.78 14.22
CA PRO A 274 -0.69 18.72 15.35
C PRO A 274 -2.05 18.82 16.03
N ASN A 275 -3.12 18.34 15.40
CA ASN A 275 -4.50 18.45 15.90
C ASN A 275 -4.80 17.55 17.10
N GLY A 276 -3.93 16.58 17.41
CA GLY A 276 -4.05 15.71 18.57
C GLY A 276 -5.21 14.73 18.45
N ARG A 277 -5.72 14.50 17.23
CA ARG A 277 -6.84 13.57 17.00
C ARG A 277 -6.38 12.18 17.40
N THR A 278 -7.23 11.50 18.18
CA THR A 278 -6.92 10.16 18.67
C THR A 278 -7.93 9.12 18.23
N CYS A 279 -7.48 7.89 18.09
CA CYS A 279 -8.36 6.76 17.87
C CYS A 279 -7.85 5.53 18.64
N TYR A 280 -8.77 4.72 19.15
CA TYR A 280 -8.46 3.50 19.88
C TYR A 280 -8.86 2.28 19.06
N VAL A 281 -7.94 1.32 18.93
CA VAL A 281 -8.17 0.03 18.28
C VAL A 281 -8.07 -1.07 19.32
N LYS A 282 -9.17 -1.82 19.50
CA LYS A 282 -9.21 -3.04 20.30
C LYS A 282 -8.94 -4.25 19.41
N SER A 283 -7.71 -4.37 18.93
CA SER A 283 -7.27 -5.53 18.14
C SER A 283 -5.76 -5.69 18.28
N LEU A 284 -5.28 -6.93 18.23
CA LEU A 284 -3.86 -7.26 18.10
C LEU A 284 -3.39 -7.30 16.64
N LYS A 285 -4.34 -7.22 15.70
CA LYS A 285 -4.10 -7.20 14.25
C LYS A 285 -4.70 -5.93 13.63
N TYR A 286 -4.08 -5.42 12.58
CA TYR A 286 -4.41 -4.10 12.02
C TYR A 286 -4.70 -4.20 10.53
N PRO A 287 -5.80 -4.89 10.14
CA PRO A 287 -6.15 -4.94 8.75
C PRO A 287 -6.43 -3.52 8.25
N LEU A 288 -5.77 -3.14 7.18
CA LEU A 288 -6.00 -1.87 6.51
C LEU A 288 -7.09 -2.07 5.47
N THR A 289 -8.22 -1.40 5.64
CA THR A 289 -9.34 -1.47 4.69
C THR A 289 -9.60 -0.09 4.11
N THR A 290 -10.29 -0.02 2.98
CA THR A 290 -10.75 1.26 2.43
C THR A 290 -12.14 1.10 1.81
N ASP A 291 -12.93 2.16 1.84
CA ASP A 291 -14.20 2.28 1.11
C ASP A 291 -14.05 3.02 -0.24
N GLY A 292 -12.81 3.34 -0.62
CA GLY A 292 -12.46 4.11 -1.82
C GLY A 292 -12.25 5.60 -1.57
N ARG A 293 -12.70 6.11 -0.41
CA ARG A 293 -12.57 7.52 0.01
C ARG A 293 -11.83 7.70 1.31
N ASN A 294 -11.87 6.69 2.17
CA ASN A 294 -11.22 6.69 3.47
C ASN A 294 -10.51 5.36 3.69
N TYR A 295 -9.37 5.41 4.37
CA TYR A 295 -8.70 4.24 4.90
C TYR A 295 -9.11 4.01 6.35
N TYR A 296 -9.26 2.74 6.73
CA TYR A 296 -9.63 2.34 8.08
C TYR A 296 -8.68 1.29 8.63
N ILE A 297 -8.22 1.51 9.85
CA ILE A 297 -7.46 0.52 10.61
C ILE A 297 -8.41 -0.32 11.44
N ALA A 298 -8.36 -1.64 11.28
CA ALA A 298 -9.20 -2.61 12.01
C ALA A 298 -10.70 -2.30 11.92
N ASN A 299 -11.13 -1.64 10.84
CA ASN A 299 -12.48 -1.08 10.66
C ASN A 299 -12.95 -0.14 11.79
N GLN A 300 -12.06 0.33 12.67
CA GLN A 300 -12.37 1.12 13.86
C GLN A 300 -11.92 2.59 13.72
N CYS A 301 -10.77 2.83 13.10
CA CYS A 301 -10.18 4.16 13.00
C CYS A 301 -10.15 4.64 11.55
N ASN A 302 -10.82 5.75 11.25
CA ASN A 302 -10.71 6.43 9.96
C ASN A 302 -9.36 7.15 9.86
N LEU A 303 -8.38 6.51 9.23
CA LEU A 303 -7.03 7.04 9.10
C LEU A 303 -7.02 8.34 8.28
N THR A 304 -7.78 8.38 7.19
CA THR A 304 -7.90 9.55 6.30
C THR A 304 -8.37 10.79 7.06
N GLU A 305 -9.39 10.64 7.91
CA GLU A 305 -9.88 11.75 8.73
C GLU A 305 -8.85 12.17 9.78
N LEU A 306 -8.16 11.22 10.41
CA LEU A 306 -7.14 11.52 11.42
C LEU A 306 -5.93 12.27 10.82
N THR A 307 -5.65 12.08 9.53
CA THR A 307 -4.57 12.74 8.78
C THR A 307 -5.05 13.85 7.84
N SER A 308 -6.35 14.14 7.80
CA SER A 308 -6.90 15.29 7.08
C SER A 308 -6.56 16.60 7.77
N GLN A 309 -6.18 17.60 6.98
CA GLN A 309 -5.99 19.00 7.40
C GLN A 309 -7.24 19.82 7.15
#